data_AF-A0A661HHH1-F1
#
_entry.id   AF-A0A661HHH1-F1
#
_cell.length_a   1.000
_cell.length_b   1.000
_cell.length_c   1.000
_cell.angle_alpha   90.00
_cell.angle_beta   90.00
_cell.angle_gamma   90.00
#
_symmetry.space_group_name_H-M   'P 1'
#
loop_
_entity.id
_entity.type
_entity.pdbx_description
1 polymer ?
#
loop_
_entity_poly.entity_id
_entity_poly.type
_entity_poly.pdbx_seq_one_letter_code
_entity_poly.pdbx_strand_id
1 'polypeptide(L)'
;MYNVKKLILSLGILLPAMLFATAKQNTHDDALAVFYTIDGNAQEKYNNLVEKKLKSIGFNLTDPHKRVNDHYETKWGSTVLDVFSFMPVVRSSTILPLLNIDPRIAGFAPFNMLIYKKLDENVTHVGHLMPNVMLDILGIENKEVRTKFSAPFRALDSTIGHTLGGVKSYTSYKKLPEKKMINFEYEFEIPKNGDISDFLDEFQNSFELAFIDKGYLIAGYYNFMESSSDAEEILSEYSAFWTYSLCHM
;
A
#
# COMPACT_ATOMS: atom_id res chain seq x y z
N MET A 1 7.70 78.48 32.85
CA MET A 1 6.25 78.25 33.02
C MET A 1 5.76 77.51 31.78
N TYR A 2 5.84 76.18 31.75
CA TYR A 2 4.72 75.25 31.94
C TYR A 2 3.48 75.60 31.10
N ASN A 3 3.21 74.81 30.06
CA ASN A 3 1.95 74.07 30.05
C ASN A 3 1.99 72.80 29.18
N VAL A 4 1.42 71.75 29.77
CA VAL A 4 1.38 70.35 29.37
C VAL A 4 0.02 70.05 28.70
N LYS A 5 -0.04 68.91 27.98
CA LYS A 5 -1.20 68.10 27.52
C LYS A 5 -1.37 68.19 25.99
N LYS A 6 -1.36 67.11 25.21
CA LYS A 6 -1.88 65.75 25.46
C LYS A 6 -1.02 64.64 24.84
N LEU A 7 -0.94 63.58 25.62
CA LEU A 7 -0.49 62.22 25.35
C LEU A 7 -1.70 61.41 24.83
N ILE A 8 -1.64 60.85 23.62
CA ILE A 8 -2.40 59.65 23.17
C ILE A 8 -1.50 58.94 22.15
N LEU A 9 -0.67 57.99 22.60
CA LEU A 9 -0.91 56.55 22.51
C LEU A 9 -0.91 56.01 21.07
N SER A 10 0.27 55.75 20.52
CA SER A 10 0.47 54.82 19.40
C SER A 10 1.38 53.68 19.87
N LEU A 11 0.78 52.78 20.66
CA LEU A 11 1.35 51.48 21.01
C LEU A 11 0.65 50.42 20.14
N GLY A 12 1.43 49.56 19.48
CA GLY A 12 0.96 48.52 18.56
C GLY A 12 1.00 49.03 17.12
N ILE A 13 1.89 48.57 16.25
CA ILE A 13 1.97 47.18 15.78
C ILE A 13 3.44 46.85 15.50
N LEU A 14 4.08 46.12 16.40
CA LEU A 14 5.19 45.22 16.08
C LEU A 14 4.59 43.82 16.10
N LEU A 15 3.93 43.44 15.00
CA LEU A 15 3.54 42.04 14.81
C LEU A 15 4.66 41.30 14.06
N PRO A 16 5.02 40.09 14.50
CA PRO A 16 6.18 39.36 14.04
C PRO A 16 5.94 38.83 12.63
N ALA A 17 6.69 39.31 11.65
CA ALA A 17 6.74 38.76 10.30
C ALA A 17 7.39 37.36 10.22
N MET A 18 7.43 36.61 11.33
CA MET A 18 8.04 35.27 11.43
C MET A 18 7.03 34.12 11.58
N LEU A 19 5.72 34.35 11.39
CA LEU A 19 4.70 33.31 11.59
C LEU A 19 4.12 32.65 10.33
N PHE A 20 4.60 32.94 9.12
CA PHE A 20 4.15 32.24 7.91
C PHE A 20 5.28 31.91 6.93
N ALA A 21 6.41 31.44 7.44
CA ALA A 21 7.20 30.48 6.68
C ALA A 21 6.58 29.09 6.91
N THR A 22 5.40 28.83 6.34
CA THR A 22 5.01 27.45 6.09
C THR A 22 6.06 26.89 5.16
N ALA A 23 6.96 26.06 5.68
CA ALA A 23 7.86 25.28 4.87
C ALA A 23 7.00 24.66 3.76
N LYS A 24 7.33 24.96 2.50
CA LYS A 24 6.65 24.39 1.34
C LYS A 24 6.72 22.88 1.54
N GLN A 25 5.61 22.29 1.95
CA GLN A 25 5.54 20.85 2.16
C GLN A 25 5.74 20.28 0.76
N ASN A 26 6.89 19.67 0.49
CA ASN A 26 7.10 18.93 -0.74
C ASN A 26 6.14 17.74 -0.69
N THR A 27 4.89 17.98 -1.09
CA THR A 27 3.88 16.95 -1.25
C THR A 27 4.27 16.18 -2.50
N HIS A 28 5.02 15.09 -2.33
CA HIS A 28 5.35 14.14 -3.39
C HIS A 28 4.14 13.24 -3.70
N ASP A 29 2.95 13.84 -3.74
CA ASP A 29 1.67 13.16 -3.91
C ASP A 29 1.53 12.55 -5.31
N ASP A 30 2.40 12.98 -6.24
CA ASP A 30 2.58 12.54 -7.63
C ASP A 30 3.75 11.57 -7.83
N ALA A 31 4.42 11.13 -6.76
CA ALA A 31 5.47 10.11 -6.87
C ALA A 31 4.87 8.71 -7.11
N LEU A 32 5.59 7.86 -7.85
CA LEU A 32 5.24 6.45 -8.06
C LEU A 32 5.38 5.64 -6.76
N ALA A 33 6.51 5.81 -6.10
CA ALA A 33 6.88 5.03 -4.93
C ALA A 33 7.70 5.86 -3.96
N VAL A 34 7.67 5.46 -2.71
CA VAL A 34 8.54 5.97 -1.65
C VAL A 34 9.54 4.89 -1.27
N PHE A 35 10.79 5.29 -1.10
CA PHE A 35 11.88 4.41 -0.67
C PHE A 35 12.62 5.00 0.52
N TYR A 36 13.09 4.12 1.39
CA TYR A 36 14.00 4.38 2.50
C TYR A 36 15.28 3.60 2.20
N THR A 37 16.38 4.32 2.01
CA THR A 37 17.71 3.72 1.81
C THR A 37 18.44 3.72 3.15
N ILE A 38 18.73 2.53 3.66
CA ILE A 38 19.31 2.29 4.98
C ILE A 38 20.72 1.72 4.82
N ASP A 39 21.68 2.22 5.59
CA ASP A 39 23.04 1.69 5.55
C ASP A 39 23.10 0.24 6.02
N GLY A 40 23.90 -0.57 5.32
CA GLY A 40 24.14 -1.97 5.61
C GLY A 40 22.94 -2.88 5.28
N ASN A 41 22.91 -4.05 5.92
CA ASN A 41 21.83 -5.02 5.80
C ASN A 41 20.75 -4.74 6.87
N ALA A 42 19.56 -4.33 6.42
CA ALA A 42 18.43 -4.02 7.31
C ALA A 42 17.36 -5.13 7.35
N GLN A 43 17.62 -6.32 6.81
CA GLN A 43 16.63 -7.39 6.62
C GLN A 43 15.93 -7.80 7.93
N GLU A 44 16.68 -8.06 9.00
CA GLU A 44 16.09 -8.47 10.29
C GLU A 44 15.20 -7.37 10.87
N LYS A 45 15.68 -6.12 10.82
CA LYS A 45 14.97 -4.94 11.31
C LYS A 45 13.67 -4.70 10.53
N TYR A 46 13.71 -4.89 9.21
CA TYR A 46 12.56 -4.81 8.34
C TYR A 46 11.55 -5.94 8.60
N ASN A 47 12.00 -7.19 8.76
CA ASN A 47 11.12 -8.30 9.12
C ASN A 47 10.39 -8.02 10.44
N ASN A 48 11.11 -7.53 11.46
CA ASN A 48 10.51 -7.14 12.74
C ASN A 48 9.47 -6.01 12.59
N LEU A 49 9.76 -5.01 11.76
CA LEU A 49 8.83 -3.93 11.45
C LEU A 49 7.51 -4.50 10.92
N VAL A 50 7.57 -5.29 9.84
CA VAL A 50 6.38 -5.75 9.13
C VAL A 50 5.58 -6.79 9.93
N GLU A 51 6.27 -7.73 10.59
CA GLU A 51 5.59 -8.81 11.33
C GLU A 51 4.98 -8.38 12.66
N LYS A 52 5.59 -7.38 13.31
CA LYS A 52 5.27 -7.01 14.69
C LYS A 52 4.82 -5.56 14.81
N LYS A 53 5.64 -4.61 14.37
CA LYS A 53 5.38 -3.19 14.66
C LYS A 53 4.19 -2.63 13.88
N LEU A 54 4.01 -3.03 12.62
CA LEU A 54 2.91 -2.56 11.79
C LEU A 54 1.52 -2.96 12.34
N LYS A 55 1.43 -4.05 13.11
CA LYS A 55 0.20 -4.44 13.81
C LYS A 55 -0.27 -3.37 14.80
N SER A 56 0.65 -2.62 15.41
CA SER A 56 0.28 -1.56 16.37
C SER A 56 -0.45 -0.39 15.73
N ILE A 57 -0.35 -0.23 14.41
CA ILE A 57 -1.09 0.77 13.62
C ILE A 57 -2.19 0.11 12.75
N GLY A 58 -2.49 -1.16 12.99
CA GLY A 58 -3.60 -1.91 12.38
C GLY A 58 -3.28 -2.60 11.05
N PHE A 59 -2.03 -2.56 10.58
CA PHE A 59 -1.63 -3.31 9.40
C PHE A 59 -1.24 -4.75 9.77
N ASN A 60 -1.82 -5.71 9.08
CA ASN A 60 -1.51 -7.13 9.20
C ASN A 60 -0.72 -7.59 7.97
N LEU A 61 0.32 -8.39 8.23
CA LEU A 61 1.04 -9.15 7.23
C LEU A 61 0.18 -10.35 6.82
N THR A 62 0.01 -10.57 5.52
CA THR A 62 -0.86 -11.65 5.02
C THR A 62 -0.03 -12.85 4.54
N ASP A 63 0.65 -12.72 3.40
CA ASP A 63 1.36 -13.83 2.76
C ASP A 63 2.82 -13.45 2.40
N PRO A 64 3.74 -13.46 3.38
CA PRO A 64 5.10 -12.97 3.20
C PRO A 64 5.96 -13.90 2.35
N HIS A 65 6.55 -13.35 1.29
CA HIS A 65 7.52 -14.01 0.42
C HIS A 65 8.92 -13.48 0.71
N LYS A 66 9.59 -14.12 1.66
CA LYS A 66 10.97 -13.78 2.03
C LYS A 66 11.98 -14.45 1.12
N ARG A 67 13.15 -13.82 0.97
CA ARG A 67 14.31 -14.43 0.28
C ARG A 67 14.02 -14.92 -1.14
N VAL A 68 13.20 -14.18 -1.91
CA VAL A 68 12.83 -14.55 -3.27
C VAL A 68 14.05 -14.67 -4.19
N ASN A 69 15.11 -13.91 -3.90
CA ASN A 69 16.38 -14.02 -4.60
C ASN A 69 17.05 -15.39 -4.47
N ASP A 70 16.85 -16.15 -3.39
CA ASP A 70 17.40 -17.51 -3.22
C ASP A 70 16.75 -18.49 -4.20
N HIS A 71 15.44 -18.32 -4.42
CA HIS A 71 14.72 -19.09 -5.43
C HIS A 71 15.20 -18.75 -6.85
N TYR A 72 15.43 -17.47 -7.13
CA TYR A 72 15.99 -17.06 -8.42
C TYR A 72 17.39 -17.60 -8.66
N GLU A 73 18.26 -17.58 -7.64
CA GLU A 73 19.59 -18.20 -7.74
C GLU A 73 19.49 -19.70 -7.98
N THR A 74 18.59 -20.40 -7.29
CA THR A 74 18.35 -21.84 -7.52
C THR A 74 17.86 -22.11 -8.95
N LYS A 75 16.96 -21.28 -9.48
CA LYS A 75 16.36 -21.46 -10.81
C LYS A 75 17.32 -21.10 -11.96
N TRP A 76 18.12 -20.04 -11.79
CA TRP A 76 18.92 -19.44 -12.86
C TRP A 76 20.43 -19.55 -12.65
N GLY A 77 20.88 -20.12 -11.54
CA GLY A 77 22.29 -20.36 -11.20
C GLY A 77 23.05 -19.15 -10.63
N SER A 78 22.44 -17.97 -10.60
CA SER A 78 23.02 -16.77 -9.99
C SER A 78 21.95 -15.72 -9.66
N THR A 79 22.31 -14.77 -8.79
CA THR A 79 21.51 -13.57 -8.51
C THR A 79 22.42 -12.36 -8.32
N VAL A 80 21.90 -11.17 -8.58
CA VAL A 80 22.57 -9.89 -8.25
C VAL A 80 22.06 -9.31 -6.93
N LEU A 81 21.09 -9.97 -6.30
CA LEU A 81 20.41 -9.53 -5.09
C LEU A 81 20.92 -10.32 -3.89
N ASP A 82 21.44 -9.60 -2.91
CA ASP A 82 21.75 -10.12 -1.58
C ASP A 82 20.47 -10.36 -0.78
N VAL A 83 19.51 -9.43 -0.86
CA VAL A 83 18.18 -9.53 -0.23
C VAL A 83 17.10 -9.16 -1.24
N PHE A 84 16.03 -9.94 -1.29
CA PHE A 84 14.81 -9.58 -2.01
C PHE A 84 13.60 -10.23 -1.33
N SER A 85 12.59 -9.44 -0.95
CA SER A 85 11.36 -9.98 -0.36
C SER A 85 10.15 -9.10 -0.66
N PHE A 86 9.01 -9.75 -0.84
CA PHE A 86 7.69 -9.11 -0.94
C PHE A 86 6.91 -9.42 0.34
N MET A 87 6.44 -8.38 1.02
CA MET A 87 5.73 -8.52 2.28
C MET A 87 4.37 -7.82 2.16
N PRO A 88 3.32 -8.51 1.69
CA PRO A 88 2.01 -7.90 1.52
C PRO A 88 1.40 -7.53 2.88
N VAL A 89 0.87 -6.32 2.99
CA VAL A 89 0.20 -5.82 4.19
C VAL A 89 -1.16 -5.23 3.87
N VAL A 90 -2.09 -5.35 4.81
CA VAL A 90 -3.44 -4.82 4.70
C VAL A 90 -3.92 -4.29 6.05
N ARG A 91 -4.71 -3.21 6.03
CA ARG A 91 -5.43 -2.72 7.22
C ARG A 91 -6.92 -2.94 7.01
N SER A 92 -7.41 -4.14 7.37
CA SER A 92 -8.78 -4.59 7.06
C SER A 92 -9.86 -3.63 7.54
N SER A 93 -9.69 -3.02 8.72
CA SER A 93 -10.62 -1.99 9.24
C SER A 93 -10.73 -0.72 8.38
N THR A 94 -9.75 -0.45 7.51
CA THR A 94 -9.88 0.59 6.47
C THR A 94 -10.56 0.04 5.24
N ILE A 95 -10.14 -1.15 4.80
CA ILE A 95 -10.47 -1.66 3.47
C ILE A 95 -11.90 -2.18 3.42
N LEU A 96 -12.33 -2.98 4.39
CA LEU A 96 -13.65 -3.61 4.42
C LEU A 96 -14.80 -2.64 4.11
N PRO A 97 -14.98 -1.52 4.83
CA PRO A 97 -16.08 -0.59 4.52
C PRO A 97 -15.92 0.13 3.18
N LEU A 98 -14.71 0.22 2.64
CA LEU A 98 -14.47 0.86 1.34
C LEU A 98 -14.77 -0.08 0.17
N LEU A 99 -14.74 -1.39 0.37
CA LEU A 99 -15.10 -2.37 -0.66
C LEU A 99 -16.57 -2.25 -1.08
N ASN A 100 -17.46 -1.81 -0.19
CA ASN A 100 -18.86 -1.51 -0.53
C ASN A 100 -19.03 -0.21 -1.33
N ILE A 101 -18.00 0.64 -1.40
CA ILE A 101 -18.02 1.88 -2.19
C ILE A 101 -17.35 1.65 -3.54
N ASP A 102 -16.17 1.03 -3.53
CA ASP A 102 -15.42 0.73 -4.74
C ASP A 102 -14.55 -0.51 -4.53
N PRO A 103 -15.01 -1.71 -4.94
CA PRO A 103 -14.29 -2.96 -4.70
C PRO A 103 -12.96 -3.03 -5.44
N ARG A 104 -12.73 -2.18 -6.45
CA ARG A 104 -11.49 -2.18 -7.24
C ARG A 104 -10.25 -1.86 -6.39
N ILE A 105 -10.39 -1.20 -5.24
CA ILE A 105 -9.28 -0.98 -4.29
C ILE A 105 -8.60 -2.28 -3.85
N ALA A 106 -9.32 -3.41 -3.92
CA ALA A 106 -8.80 -4.74 -3.65
C ALA A 106 -7.63 -5.12 -4.58
N GLY A 107 -7.53 -4.52 -5.77
CA GLY A 107 -6.37 -4.69 -6.65
C GLY A 107 -5.03 -4.23 -6.05
N PHE A 108 -5.06 -3.45 -4.97
CA PHE A 108 -3.88 -3.10 -4.16
C PHE A 108 -4.11 -3.33 -2.66
N ALA A 109 -5.05 -4.20 -2.28
CA ALA A 109 -5.25 -4.58 -0.89
C ALA A 109 -5.37 -6.11 -0.79
N PRO A 110 -4.39 -6.80 -0.20
CA PRO A 110 -3.13 -6.29 0.37
C PRO A 110 -2.21 -5.61 -0.65
N PHE A 111 -1.38 -4.65 -0.23
CA PHE A 111 -0.29 -4.10 -1.07
C PHE A 111 1.06 -4.60 -0.60
N ASN A 112 2.00 -4.72 -1.54
CA ASN A 112 3.35 -5.16 -1.25
C ASN A 112 4.20 -4.06 -0.62
N MET A 113 4.77 -4.37 0.54
CA MET A 113 6.00 -3.75 1.03
C MET A 113 7.20 -4.50 0.42
N LEU A 114 8.14 -3.75 -0.16
CA LEU A 114 9.33 -4.28 -0.82
C LEU A 114 10.56 -4.05 0.05
N ILE A 115 11.43 -5.05 0.14
CA ILE A 115 12.83 -4.90 0.55
C ILE A 115 13.74 -5.47 -0.53
N TYR A 116 14.81 -4.76 -0.86
CA TYR A 116 15.91 -5.32 -1.63
C TYR A 116 17.26 -4.76 -1.22
N LYS A 117 18.30 -5.54 -1.50
CA LYS A 117 19.70 -5.14 -1.42
C LYS A 117 20.47 -5.89 -2.50
N LYS A 118 21.31 -5.20 -3.25
CA LYS A 118 22.24 -5.82 -4.22
C LYS A 118 23.50 -6.34 -3.54
N LEU A 119 24.18 -7.27 -4.20
CA LEU A 119 25.45 -7.81 -3.73
C LEU A 119 26.58 -6.76 -3.75
N ASP A 120 26.54 -5.82 -4.69
CA ASP A 120 27.58 -4.81 -4.92
C ASP A 120 27.34 -3.48 -4.18
N GLU A 121 26.28 -3.39 -3.37
CA GLU A 121 25.96 -2.21 -2.56
C GLU A 121 25.95 -2.54 -1.06
N ASN A 122 26.32 -1.56 -0.22
CA ASN A 122 26.24 -1.67 1.23
C ASN A 122 25.06 -0.90 1.81
N VAL A 123 23.93 -0.91 1.10
CA VAL A 123 22.68 -0.29 1.54
C VAL A 123 21.51 -1.23 1.27
N THR A 124 20.48 -1.14 2.09
CA THR A 124 19.20 -1.82 1.91
C THR A 124 18.15 -0.79 1.51
N HIS A 125 17.32 -1.13 0.53
CA HIS A 125 16.21 -0.31 0.08
C HIS A 125 14.89 -0.94 0.54
N VAL A 126 14.05 -0.14 1.20
CA VAL A 126 12.71 -0.54 1.62
C VAL A 126 11.70 0.44 1.04
N GLY A 127 10.59 -0.02 0.47
CA GLY A 127 9.62 0.89 -0.12
C GLY A 127 8.26 0.28 -0.43
N HIS A 128 7.35 1.14 -0.87
CA HIS A 128 6.04 0.76 -1.38
C HIS A 128 5.55 1.79 -2.40
N LEU A 129 4.52 1.43 -3.17
CA LEU A 129 3.86 2.36 -4.09
C LEU A 129 3.11 3.45 -3.30
N MET A 130 3.01 4.64 -3.87
CA MET A 130 2.21 5.72 -3.28
C MET A 130 0.72 5.42 -3.43
N PRO A 131 -0.12 5.68 -2.39
CA PRO A 131 -1.53 5.31 -2.43
C PRO A 131 -2.31 6.04 -3.52
N ASN A 132 -1.98 7.30 -3.83
CA ASN A 132 -2.59 8.02 -4.94
C ASN A 132 -2.34 7.32 -6.28
N VAL A 133 -1.12 6.81 -6.50
CA VAL A 133 -0.79 6.11 -7.74
C VAL A 133 -1.49 4.76 -7.83
N MET A 134 -1.64 4.03 -6.72
CA MET A 134 -2.49 2.83 -6.68
C MET A 134 -3.92 3.15 -7.16
N LEU A 135 -4.52 4.22 -6.62
CA LEU A 135 -5.86 4.65 -6.99
C LEU A 135 -5.95 5.16 -8.44
N ASP A 136 -4.90 5.82 -8.94
CA ASP A 136 -4.83 6.30 -10.32
C ASP A 136 -4.71 5.15 -11.33
N ILE A 137 -3.99 4.08 -10.98
CA ILE A 137 -3.91 2.83 -11.74
C ILE A 137 -5.28 2.14 -11.78
N LEU A 138 -6.03 2.17 -10.68
CA LEU A 138 -7.38 1.62 -10.63
C LEU A 138 -8.44 2.52 -11.30
N GLY A 139 -8.10 3.77 -11.59
CA GLY A 139 -9.04 4.76 -12.14
C GLY A 139 -10.12 5.16 -11.14
N ILE A 140 -9.80 5.21 -9.84
CA ILE A 140 -10.74 5.54 -8.78
C ILE A 140 -10.72 7.05 -8.53
N GLU A 141 -11.85 7.71 -8.79
CA GLU A 141 -12.02 9.16 -8.59
C GLU A 141 -12.84 9.51 -7.34
N ASN A 142 -13.51 8.53 -6.73
CA ASN A 142 -14.36 8.76 -5.56
C ASN A 142 -13.54 9.38 -4.41
N LYS A 143 -13.86 10.62 -4.03
CA LYS A 143 -13.10 11.40 -3.04
C LYS A 143 -13.03 10.73 -1.67
N GLU A 144 -14.11 10.07 -1.25
CA GLU A 144 -14.15 9.39 0.04
C GLU A 144 -13.21 8.19 0.05
N VAL A 145 -13.28 7.34 -0.99
CA VAL A 145 -12.38 6.20 -1.15
C VAL A 145 -10.93 6.68 -1.19
N ARG A 146 -10.61 7.66 -2.03
CA ARG A 146 -9.23 8.18 -2.14
C ARG A 146 -8.70 8.71 -0.81
N THR A 147 -9.52 9.46 -0.07
CA THR A 147 -9.15 10.03 1.22
C THR A 147 -8.92 8.95 2.27
N LYS A 148 -9.89 8.04 2.43
CA LYS A 148 -9.87 6.99 3.47
C LYS A 148 -8.82 5.92 3.19
N PHE A 149 -8.65 5.51 1.93
CA PHE A 149 -7.62 4.54 1.51
C PHE A 149 -6.21 5.08 1.76
N SER A 150 -5.96 6.36 1.44
CA SER A 150 -4.62 6.94 1.55
C SER A 150 -4.23 7.34 2.97
N ALA A 151 -5.19 7.65 3.84
CA ALA A 151 -4.91 8.18 5.18
C ALA A 151 -3.97 7.30 6.04
N PRO A 152 -4.12 5.95 6.10
CA PRO A 152 -3.25 5.09 6.90
C PRO A 152 -1.76 5.11 6.49
N PHE A 153 -1.46 5.44 5.23
CA PHE A 153 -0.08 5.46 4.73
C PHE A 153 0.80 6.49 5.43
N ARG A 154 0.21 7.56 5.98
CA ARG A 154 0.97 8.54 6.78
C ARG A 154 1.55 7.91 8.05
N ALA A 155 0.74 7.11 8.74
CA ALA A 155 1.19 6.40 9.93
C ALA A 155 2.22 5.33 9.57
N LEU A 156 1.97 4.58 8.49
CA LEU A 156 2.91 3.61 7.93
C LEU A 156 4.29 4.23 7.65
N ASP A 157 4.33 5.30 6.86
CA ASP A 157 5.56 6.02 6.51
C ASP A 157 6.30 6.52 7.74
N SER A 158 5.56 7.10 8.70
CA SER A 158 6.14 7.54 9.96
C SER A 158 6.76 6.36 10.71
N THR A 159 6.06 5.23 10.82
CA THR A 159 6.57 4.04 11.52
C THR A 159 7.80 3.45 10.81
N ILE A 160 7.84 3.43 9.47
CA ILE A 160 9.00 2.99 8.70
C ILE A 160 10.19 3.92 8.99
N GLY A 161 10.02 5.24 8.85
CA GLY A 161 11.08 6.21 9.08
C GLY A 161 11.63 6.17 10.51
N HIS A 162 10.78 6.10 11.53
CA HIS A 162 11.21 5.98 12.92
C HIS A 162 11.88 4.64 13.22
N THR A 163 11.37 3.55 12.64
CA THR A 163 11.91 2.23 12.93
C THR A 163 13.21 2.03 12.20
N LEU A 164 13.24 2.14 10.87
CA LEU A 164 14.39 1.79 10.05
C LEU A 164 15.44 2.90 9.99
N GLY A 165 15.01 4.17 9.97
CA GLY A 165 15.87 5.31 9.67
C GLY A 165 16.17 5.42 8.18
N GLY A 166 17.35 5.94 7.85
CA GLY A 166 17.84 6.06 6.47
C GLY A 166 17.36 7.31 5.74
N VAL A 167 17.70 7.39 4.46
CA VAL A 167 17.35 8.51 3.58
C VAL A 167 16.04 8.20 2.86
N LYS A 168 15.01 9.02 3.10
CA LYS A 168 13.73 8.95 2.40
C LYS A 168 13.87 9.57 1.00
N SER A 169 13.45 8.85 -0.03
CA SER A 169 13.44 9.30 -1.42
C SER A 169 12.15 8.88 -2.12
N TYR A 170 11.91 9.44 -3.29
CA TYR A 170 10.71 9.19 -4.09
C TYR A 170 11.10 8.87 -5.51
N THR A 171 10.44 7.87 -6.09
CA THR A 171 10.57 7.52 -7.51
C THR A 171 9.51 8.28 -8.29
N SER A 172 9.92 9.04 -9.30
CA SER A 172 8.98 9.71 -10.21
C SER A 172 8.55 8.81 -11.36
N TYR A 173 7.43 9.15 -12.00
CA TYR A 173 7.00 8.55 -13.25
C TYR A 173 6.49 9.65 -14.20
N LYS A 174 6.51 9.40 -15.51
CA LYS A 174 6.10 10.40 -16.51
C LYS A 174 4.59 10.43 -16.72
N LYS A 175 4.02 9.25 -16.98
CA LYS A 175 2.58 9.04 -17.15
C LYS A 175 2.25 7.57 -16.95
N LEU A 176 1.02 7.29 -16.52
CA LEU A 176 0.48 5.94 -16.57
C LEU A 176 0.23 5.51 -18.04
N PRO A 177 0.24 4.20 -18.33
CA PRO A 177 -0.20 3.70 -19.62
C PRO A 177 -1.68 4.06 -19.87
N GLU A 178 -2.05 4.20 -21.16
CA GLU A 178 -3.44 4.51 -21.55
C GLU A 178 -4.40 3.41 -21.11
N LYS A 179 -4.00 2.15 -21.33
CA LYS A 179 -4.67 0.98 -20.77
C LYS A 179 -4.18 0.77 -19.36
N LYS A 180 -5.01 1.16 -18.40
CA LYS A 180 -4.81 0.93 -16.98
C LYS A 180 -5.26 -0.49 -16.59
N MET A 181 -5.46 -0.75 -15.29
CA MET A 181 -5.95 -2.05 -14.81
C MET A 181 -7.29 -2.39 -15.47
N ILE A 182 -7.42 -3.66 -15.88
CA ILE A 182 -8.61 -4.14 -16.58
C ILE A 182 -9.61 -4.65 -15.53
N ASN A 183 -10.84 -4.15 -15.60
CA ASN A 183 -11.96 -4.65 -14.82
C ASN A 183 -12.88 -5.43 -15.75
N PHE A 184 -13.36 -6.58 -15.29
CA PHE A 184 -14.31 -7.41 -16.03
C PHE A 184 -15.47 -7.73 -15.12
N GLU A 185 -16.67 -7.74 -15.69
CA GLU A 185 -17.89 -8.19 -15.04
C GLU A 185 -18.42 -9.37 -15.87
N TYR A 186 -18.89 -10.40 -15.18
CA TYR A 186 -19.44 -11.61 -15.78
C TYR A 186 -20.77 -11.92 -15.11
N GLU A 187 -21.85 -11.92 -15.89
CA GLU A 187 -23.17 -12.33 -15.43
C GLU A 187 -23.27 -13.86 -15.44
N PHE A 188 -23.82 -14.44 -14.36
CA PHE A 188 -24.08 -15.87 -14.26
C PHE A 188 -25.42 -16.11 -13.56
N GLU A 189 -26.01 -17.28 -13.80
CA GLU A 189 -27.25 -17.67 -13.12
C GLU A 189 -26.94 -18.25 -11.74
N ILE A 190 -27.57 -17.70 -10.71
CA ILE A 190 -27.48 -18.26 -9.36
C ILE A 190 -28.21 -19.60 -9.33
N PRO A 191 -27.58 -20.68 -8.81
CA PRO A 191 -28.21 -21.98 -8.67
C PRO A 191 -29.55 -21.91 -7.93
N LYS A 192 -30.52 -22.75 -8.30
CA LYS A 192 -31.89 -22.70 -7.73
C LYS A 192 -31.94 -22.93 -6.21
N ASN A 193 -30.96 -23.66 -5.68
CA ASN A 193 -30.80 -23.90 -4.23
C ASN A 193 -30.13 -22.70 -3.52
N GLY A 194 -29.72 -21.66 -4.24
CA GLY A 194 -29.04 -20.47 -3.70
C GLY A 194 -27.59 -20.70 -3.30
N ASP A 195 -27.10 -21.93 -3.38
CA ASP A 195 -25.73 -22.30 -3.04
C ASP A 195 -24.83 -22.09 -4.25
N ILE A 196 -23.87 -21.17 -4.13
CA ILE A 196 -22.92 -20.83 -5.20
C ILE A 196 -21.54 -21.47 -4.99
N SER A 197 -21.35 -22.33 -3.98
CA SER A 197 -20.05 -22.91 -3.64
C SER A 197 -19.39 -23.62 -4.83
N ASP A 198 -20.14 -24.50 -5.51
CA ASP A 198 -19.66 -25.20 -6.72
C ASP A 198 -19.20 -24.21 -7.81
N PHE A 199 -19.93 -23.10 -8.00
CA PHE A 199 -19.56 -22.06 -8.97
C PHE A 199 -18.27 -21.35 -8.56
N LEU A 200 -18.13 -20.99 -7.28
CA LEU A 200 -16.93 -20.33 -6.77
C LEU A 200 -15.69 -21.20 -6.94
N ASP A 201 -15.80 -22.50 -6.62
CA ASP A 201 -14.71 -23.46 -6.74
C ASP A 201 -14.28 -23.65 -8.22
N GLU A 202 -15.25 -23.81 -9.12
CA GLU A 202 -14.97 -23.92 -10.56
C GLU A 202 -14.35 -22.64 -11.12
N PHE A 203 -14.87 -21.47 -10.70
CA PHE A 203 -14.35 -20.18 -11.13
C PHE A 203 -12.91 -19.96 -10.64
N GLN A 204 -12.64 -20.20 -9.36
CA GLN A 204 -11.29 -20.06 -8.79
C GLN A 204 -10.31 -20.98 -9.52
N ASN A 205 -10.63 -22.27 -9.66
CA ASN A 205 -9.76 -23.21 -10.36
C ASN A 205 -9.51 -22.78 -11.82
N SER A 206 -10.55 -22.37 -12.54
CA SER A 206 -10.42 -21.91 -13.93
C SER A 206 -9.58 -20.64 -14.05
N PHE A 207 -9.77 -19.70 -13.14
CA PHE A 207 -8.98 -18.47 -13.05
C PHE A 207 -7.50 -18.78 -12.79
N GLU A 208 -7.21 -19.58 -11.77
CA GLU A 208 -5.83 -19.93 -11.40
C GLU A 208 -5.10 -20.67 -12.53
N LEU A 209 -5.75 -21.65 -13.16
CA LEU A 209 -5.20 -22.38 -14.30
C LEU A 209 -4.93 -21.46 -15.50
N ALA A 210 -5.80 -20.49 -15.77
CA ALA A 210 -5.60 -19.53 -16.85
C ALA A 210 -4.35 -18.65 -16.62
N PHE A 211 -4.09 -18.23 -15.37
CA PHE A 211 -2.88 -17.48 -15.04
C PHE A 211 -1.62 -18.34 -15.10
N ILE A 212 -1.69 -19.59 -14.60
CA ILE A 212 -0.59 -20.55 -14.67
C ILE A 212 -0.19 -20.85 -16.12
N ASP A 213 -1.17 -21.08 -17.01
CA ASP A 213 -0.92 -21.26 -18.47
C ASP A 213 -0.21 -20.07 -19.10
N LYS A 214 -0.39 -18.86 -18.55
CA LYS A 214 0.29 -17.63 -18.97
C LYS A 214 1.60 -17.34 -18.23
N GLY A 215 2.10 -18.28 -17.45
CA GLY A 215 3.39 -18.15 -16.75
C GLY A 215 3.33 -17.33 -15.46
N TYR A 216 2.12 -17.08 -14.93
CA TYR A 216 1.94 -16.48 -13.61
C TYR A 216 1.81 -17.55 -12.53
N LEU A 217 2.44 -17.31 -11.39
CA LEU A 217 2.23 -18.02 -10.14
C LEU A 217 1.20 -17.24 -9.30
N ILE A 218 0.27 -17.97 -8.68
CA ILE A 218 -0.53 -17.45 -7.57
C ILE A 218 0.37 -17.40 -6.34
N ALA A 219 0.91 -16.21 -6.08
CA ALA A 219 1.84 -15.92 -4.98
C ALA A 219 1.09 -15.42 -3.74
N GLY A 220 -0.21 -15.61 -3.66
CA GLY A 220 -0.96 -15.39 -2.44
C GLY A 220 -2.45 -15.27 -2.69
N TYR A 221 -3.20 -15.61 -1.66
CA TYR A 221 -4.65 -15.57 -1.61
C TYR A 221 -5.08 -14.86 -0.33
N TYR A 222 -6.02 -13.94 -0.45
CA TYR A 222 -6.57 -13.24 0.71
C TYR A 222 -8.09 -13.12 0.59
N ASN A 223 -8.80 -13.86 1.44
CA ASN A 223 -10.25 -13.78 1.58
C ASN A 223 -10.62 -12.63 2.52
N PHE A 224 -11.29 -11.60 1.98
CA PHE A 224 -11.73 -10.47 2.79
C PHE A 224 -12.90 -10.83 3.70
N MET A 225 -13.73 -11.81 3.33
CA MET A 225 -14.85 -12.28 4.15
C MET A 225 -14.40 -12.85 5.49
N GLU A 226 -13.18 -13.41 5.56
CA GLU A 226 -12.59 -13.99 6.76
C GLU A 226 -11.56 -13.07 7.44
N SER A 227 -11.42 -11.83 6.97
CA SER A 227 -10.33 -10.94 7.41
C SER A 227 -10.52 -10.35 8.81
N SER A 228 -11.72 -10.39 9.37
CA SER A 228 -12.05 -9.97 10.74
C SER A 228 -13.39 -10.57 11.18
N SER A 229 -13.71 -10.52 12.47
CA SER A 229 -14.98 -11.04 13.02
C SER A 229 -16.23 -10.42 12.39
N ASP A 230 -16.14 -9.18 11.96
CA ASP A 230 -17.28 -8.40 11.47
C ASP A 230 -17.27 -8.31 9.93
N ALA A 231 -16.34 -9.00 9.27
CA ALA A 231 -16.13 -8.86 7.82
C ALA A 231 -17.34 -9.34 7.01
N GLU A 232 -17.95 -10.47 7.36
CA GLU A 232 -19.16 -10.97 6.70
C GLU A 232 -20.36 -10.02 6.87
N GLU A 233 -20.50 -9.38 8.04
CA GLU A 233 -21.55 -8.39 8.28
C GLU A 233 -21.33 -7.13 7.42
N ILE A 234 -20.10 -6.61 7.43
CA ILE A 234 -19.73 -5.42 6.65
C ILE A 234 -19.90 -5.69 5.15
N LEU A 235 -19.50 -6.86 4.67
CA LEU A 235 -19.55 -7.25 3.25
C LEU A 235 -20.80 -8.07 2.92
N SER A 236 -21.91 -7.88 3.64
CA SER A 236 -23.15 -8.65 3.48
C SER A 236 -23.80 -8.55 2.09
N GLU A 237 -23.39 -7.58 1.26
CA GLU A 237 -23.79 -7.47 -0.15
C GLU A 237 -23.02 -8.42 -1.08
N TYR A 238 -21.92 -9.01 -0.60
CA TYR A 238 -21.10 -9.96 -1.34
C TYR A 238 -21.31 -11.38 -0.82
N SER A 239 -21.55 -12.33 -1.72
CA SER A 239 -21.56 -13.75 -1.36
C SER A 239 -20.15 -14.30 -1.11
N ALA A 240 -19.14 -13.71 -1.75
CA ALA A 240 -17.72 -14.00 -1.54
C ALA A 240 -16.86 -12.83 -2.04
N PHE A 241 -15.70 -12.60 -1.43
CA PHE A 241 -14.78 -11.53 -1.84
C PHE A 241 -13.34 -11.89 -1.49
N TRP A 242 -12.48 -12.08 -2.50
CA TRP A 242 -11.08 -12.41 -2.31
C TRP A 242 -10.17 -11.71 -3.33
N THR A 243 -8.87 -11.78 -3.08
CA THR A 243 -7.84 -11.27 -3.97
C THR A 243 -6.70 -12.25 -4.13
N TYR A 244 -6.04 -12.18 -5.28
CA TYR A 244 -4.82 -12.92 -5.55
C TYR A 244 -3.63 -11.98 -5.68
N SER A 245 -2.50 -12.38 -5.11
CA SER A 245 -1.19 -11.82 -5.46
C SER A 245 -0.60 -12.65 -6.60
N LEU A 246 -0.20 -11.97 -7.67
CA LEU A 246 0.35 -12.63 -8.87
C LEU A 246 1.84 -12.32 -9.00
N CYS A 247 2.64 -13.35 -9.29
CA CYS A 247 4.04 -13.22 -9.64
C CYS A 247 4.27 -13.82 -11.02
N HIS A 248 5.02 -13.14 -11.90
CA HIS A 248 5.38 -13.72 -13.19
C HIS A 248 6.70 -14.50 -13.06
N MET A 249 6.73 -15.72 -13.62
CA MET A 249 7.87 -16.64 -13.54
C MET A 249 8.90 -16.51 -14.65
#